data_AF-I4B3X0-F1
#
_entry.id   AF-I4B3X0-F1
#
_cell.length_a   1.000
_cell.length_b   1.000
_cell.length_c   1.000
_cell.angle_alpha   90.00
_cell.angle_beta   90.00
_cell.angle_gamma   90.00
#
_symmetry.space_group_name_H-M   'P 1'
#
loop_
_entity.id
_entity.type
_entity.pdbx_description
1 polymer ?
#
loop_
_entity_poly.entity_id
_entity_poly.type
_entity_poly.pdbx_seq_one_letter_code
_entity_poly.pdbx_strand_id
1 'polypeptide(L)' 'MKKLALTFILATGLAGAIHAGDALICTSSSTGACAGKQYCCYSGSNSDGDKFCKQLGCVRGGTSSCPTAANVKSCGTRNK' A
#
# COMPACT_ATOMS: atom_id res chain seq x y z
N MET A 1 7.68 52.87 -18.85
CA MET A 1 8.34 52.04 -17.83
C MET A 1 7.41 51.89 -16.63
N LYS A 2 6.77 50.74 -16.44
CA LYS A 2 6.07 50.40 -15.18
C LYS A 2 6.21 48.90 -14.95
N LYS A 3 6.90 48.61 -13.85
CA LYS A 3 7.51 47.33 -13.52
C LYS A 3 6.43 46.36 -13.04
N LEU A 4 6.46 45.17 -13.63
CA LEU A 4 6.39 43.84 -13.01
C LEU A 4 5.78 43.76 -11.59
N ALA A 5 4.70 42.98 -11.45
CA ALA A 5 4.49 42.10 -10.29
C ALA A 5 3.40 41.06 -10.63
N LEU A 6 3.81 39.92 -11.20
CA LEU A 6 2.97 38.74 -11.34
C LEU A 6 3.22 37.85 -10.13
N THR A 7 2.41 38.00 -9.08
CA THR A 7 2.55 37.20 -7.86
C THR A 7 1.90 35.84 -8.04
N PHE A 8 2.68 34.84 -8.43
CA PHE A 8 2.27 33.44 -8.44
C PHE A 8 2.36 32.91 -7.00
N ILE A 9 1.22 32.79 -6.31
CA ILE A 9 1.15 32.15 -5.00
C ILE A 9 1.22 30.63 -5.24
N LEU A 10 2.41 30.08 -5.09
CA LEU A 10 2.67 28.64 -5.12
C LEU A 10 2.19 28.03 -3.80
N ALA A 11 0.94 27.59 -3.76
CA ALA A 11 0.44 26.75 -2.67
C ALA A 11 1.09 25.36 -2.81
N THR A 12 2.23 25.17 -2.16
CA THR A 12 2.86 23.85 -1.99
C THR A 12 1.92 22.99 -1.13
N GLY A 13 1.15 22.13 -1.79
CA GLY A 13 0.37 21.09 -1.13
C GLY A 13 1.29 20.20 -0.31
N LEU A 14 1.02 20.11 0.99
CA LEU A 14 1.63 19.14 1.87
C LEU A 14 1.09 17.76 1.47
N ALA A 15 1.76 17.09 0.54
CA ALA A 15 1.53 15.68 0.28
C ALA A 15 1.98 14.93 1.55
N GLY A 16 1.02 14.65 2.44
CA GLY A 16 1.24 13.80 3.61
C GLY A 16 1.94 12.53 3.15
N ALA A 17 3.02 12.17 3.84
CA ALA A 17 3.76 10.94 3.58
C ALA A 17 2.83 9.75 3.79
N ILE A 18 2.12 9.35 2.73
CA ILE A 18 1.49 8.05 2.65
C ILE A 18 2.68 7.10 2.56
N HIS A 19 3.08 6.53 3.69
CA HIS A 19 4.01 5.41 3.69
C HIS A 19 3.35 4.32 2.85
N ALA A 20 3.81 4.18 1.61
CA ALA A 20 3.46 3.06 0.76
C ALA A 20 4.08 1.82 1.43
N GLY A 21 3.32 1.19 2.32
CA GLY A 21 3.68 -0.12 2.86
C GLY A 21 3.83 -1.10 1.70
N ASP A 22 4.67 -2.10 1.87
CA ASP A 22 4.83 -3.16 0.89
C ASP A 22 3.68 -4.15 0.96
N ALA A 23 3.50 -4.91 -0.12
CA ALA A 23 2.46 -5.92 -0.21
C ALA A 23 2.93 -7.18 -0.91
N LEU A 24 2.38 -8.30 -0.48
CA LEU A 24 2.39 -9.51 -1.30
C LEU A 24 1.11 -9.61 -2.10
N ILE A 25 1.24 -9.97 -3.38
CA ILE A 25 0.12 -10.38 -4.21
C ILE A 25 -0.25 -11.79 -3.77
N CYS A 26 -1.47 -11.95 -3.27
CA CYS A 26 -2.03 -13.23 -2.85
C CYS A 26 -2.74 -13.89 -4.03
N THR A 27 -2.55 -15.20 -4.22
CA THR A 27 -3.28 -15.97 -5.24
C THR A 27 -4.67 -16.37 -4.75
N SER A 28 -5.50 -16.86 -5.67
CA SER A 28 -6.83 -17.41 -5.35
C SER A 28 -6.80 -18.62 -4.41
N SER A 29 -5.65 -19.28 -4.27
CA SER A 29 -5.44 -20.39 -3.32
C SER A 29 -5.20 -19.91 -1.88
N SER A 30 -5.19 -18.59 -1.64
CA SER A 30 -5.01 -18.03 -0.30
C SER A 30 -6.21 -18.30 0.59
N THR A 31 -5.94 -18.56 1.86
CA THR A 31 -6.91 -18.99 2.87
C THR A 31 -6.88 -18.06 4.09
N GLY A 32 -7.67 -18.39 5.11
CA GLY A 32 -7.65 -17.66 6.39
C GLY A 32 -8.02 -16.19 6.24
N ALA A 33 -7.24 -15.31 6.86
CA ALA A 33 -7.46 -13.87 6.82
C ALA A 33 -7.27 -13.26 5.42
N CYS A 34 -6.55 -13.96 4.53
CA CYS A 34 -6.33 -13.55 3.15
C CYS A 34 -7.28 -14.23 2.14
N ALA A 35 -8.26 -15.03 2.59
CA ALA A 35 -9.24 -15.64 1.70
C ALA A 35 -10.06 -14.59 0.94
N GLY A 36 -10.04 -14.67 -0.40
CA GLY A 36 -10.72 -13.70 -1.27
C GLY A 36 -10.11 -12.30 -1.27
N LYS A 37 -8.88 -12.13 -0.76
CA LYS A 37 -8.14 -10.87 -0.78
C LYS A 37 -6.96 -10.98 -1.75
N GLN A 38 -6.71 -9.91 -2.49
CA GLN A 38 -5.68 -9.89 -3.53
C GLN A 38 -4.31 -9.48 -3.00
N TYR A 39 -4.28 -8.77 -1.87
CA TYR A 39 -3.06 -8.19 -1.34
C TYR A 39 -2.93 -8.50 0.16
N CYS A 40 -1.72 -8.77 0.60
CA CYS A 40 -1.36 -8.76 2.01
C CYS A 40 -0.40 -7.60 2.26
N CYS A 41 -0.88 -6.55 2.91
CA CYS A 41 -0.04 -5.41 3.26
C CYS A 41 0.81 -5.71 4.49
N TYR A 42 2.07 -5.30 4.44
CA TYR A 42 2.99 -5.38 5.57
C TYR A 42 3.90 -4.15 5.61
N SER A 43 4.65 -4.03 6.70
CA SER A 43 5.67 -3.01 6.91
C SER A 43 6.97 -3.69 7.34
N GLY A 44 8.11 -3.11 6.95
CA GLY A 44 9.42 -3.67 7.25
C GLY A 44 10.00 -4.45 6.07
N SER A 45 10.85 -5.44 6.35
CA SER A 45 11.54 -6.17 5.29
C SER A 45 10.61 -7.14 4.54
N ASN A 46 10.89 -7.40 3.27
CA ASN A 46 10.15 -8.38 2.46
C ASN A 46 10.14 -9.78 3.09
N SER A 47 11.24 -10.17 3.75
CA SER A 47 11.33 -11.48 4.43
C SER A 47 10.34 -11.59 5.60
N ASP A 48 10.19 -10.52 6.37
CA ASP A 48 9.25 -10.48 7.50
C ASP A 48 7.81 -10.40 7.02
N GLY A 49 7.57 -9.60 5.97
CA GLY A 49 6.29 -9.54 5.27
C GLY A 49 5.84 -10.89 4.73
N ASP A 50 6.75 -11.64 4.10
CA ASP A 50 6.47 -12.97 3.58
C ASP A 50 6.05 -13.96 4.66
N LYS A 51 6.76 -13.97 5.80
CA LYS A 51 6.40 -14.79 6.97
C LYS A 51 5.04 -14.40 7.53
N PHE A 52 4.82 -13.10 7.76
CA PHE A 52 3.57 -12.56 8.29
C PHE A 52 2.38 -12.89 7.40
N CYS A 53 2.50 -12.66 6.10
CA CYS A 53 1.44 -12.92 5.14
C CYS A 53 1.15 -14.42 4.98
N LYS A 54 2.18 -15.28 5.03
CA LYS A 54 1.99 -16.74 5.07
C LYS A 54 1.23 -17.19 6.30
N GLN A 55 1.53 -16.62 7.48
CA GLN A 55 0.78 -16.90 8.71
C GLN A 55 -0.70 -16.50 8.62
N LEU A 56 -1.00 -15.44 7.86
CA LEU A 56 -2.37 -15.02 7.57
C LEU A 56 -3.08 -15.87 6.50
N GLY A 57 -2.38 -16.83 5.89
CA GLY A 57 -2.89 -17.71 4.84
C GLY A 57 -2.71 -17.18 3.41
N CYS A 58 -1.91 -16.13 3.19
CA CYS A 58 -1.58 -15.67 1.84
C CYS A 58 -0.64 -16.65 1.14
N VAL A 59 -1.05 -17.13 -0.03
CA VAL A 59 -0.18 -17.84 -0.97
C VAL A 59 0.43 -16.80 -1.90
N ARG A 60 1.74 -16.57 -1.79
CA ARG A 60 2.45 -15.52 -2.54
C ARG A 60 2.49 -15.84 -4.04
N GLY A 61 1.88 -14.96 -4.83
CA GLY A 61 2.04 -14.90 -6.29
C GLY A 61 3.07 -13.87 -6.75
N GLY A 62 3.38 -12.88 -5.91
CA GLY A 62 4.34 -11.82 -6.24
C GLY A 62 4.47 -10.77 -5.15
N THR A 63 5.25 -9.72 -5.42
CA THR A 63 5.44 -8.55 -4.55
C THR A 63 4.90 -7.31 -5.26
N SER A 64 4.32 -6.39 -4.50
CA SER A 64 3.79 -5.11 -5.00
C SER A 64 3.86 -4.07 -3.88
N SER A 65 3.48 -2.83 -4.18
CA SER A 65 3.20 -1.81 -3.16
C SER A 65 1.76 -1.95 -2.70
N CYS A 66 1.46 -1.67 -1.42
CA CYS A 66 0.09 -1.86 -0.98
C CYS A 66 -0.84 -0.81 -1.61
N PRO A 67 -1.94 -1.21 -2.28
CA PRO A 67 -2.81 -0.31 -3.06
C PRO A 67 -3.79 0.51 -2.21
N THR A 68 -3.74 1.85 -2.23
CA THR A 68 -4.56 2.72 -1.35
C THR A 68 -6.03 2.86 -1.76
N ALA A 69 -6.42 2.25 -2.87
CA ALA A 69 -7.77 2.35 -3.39
C ALA A 69 -8.78 1.65 -2.45
N ALA A 70 -9.87 2.35 -2.12
CA ALA A 70 -10.88 1.91 -1.14
C ALA A 70 -11.58 0.59 -1.52
N ASN A 71 -11.60 0.23 -2.80
CA ASN A 71 -12.21 -1.00 -3.30
C ASN A 71 -11.25 -2.21 -3.25
N VAL A 72 -10.00 -2.03 -2.86
CA VAL A 72 -9.03 -3.12 -2.82
C VAL A 72 -9.08 -3.82 -1.48
N LYS A 73 -9.43 -5.10 -1.50
CA LYS A 73 -9.46 -5.93 -0.31
C LYS A 73 -8.05 -6.45 -0.02
N SER A 74 -7.47 -5.99 1.09
CA SER A 74 -6.19 -6.49 1.60
C SER A 74 -6.32 -7.16 2.97
N CYS A 75 -5.50 -8.17 3.22
CA CYS A 75 -5.21 -8.67 4.56
C CYS A 75 -3.96 -7.96 5.12
N GLY A 76 -3.70 -8.12 6.41
CA GLY A 76 -2.56 -7.46 7.06
C GLY A 76 -2.86 -6.03 7.52
N THR A 77 -1.81 -5.29 7.90
CA THR A 77 -1.84 -4.04 8.70
C THR A 77 -2.47 -2.83 8.02
N ARG A 78 -3.20 -3.03 6.94
CA ARG A 78 -3.93 -1.99 6.22
C ARG A 78 -5.43 -2.09 6.41
N ASN A 79 -5.83 -2.33 7.66
CA ASN A 79 -7.14 -1.90 8.14
C ASN A 79 -6.93 -0.64 8.98
N LYS A 80 -6.95 0.51 8.32
CA LYS A 80 -7.54 1.75 8.85
C LYS A 80 -8.19 2.47 7.68
#